data_AF-A0A1G6BQL4-F1
#
_entry.id   AF-A0A1G6BQL4-F1
#
_cell.length_a   1.000
_cell.length_b   1.000
_cell.length_c   1.000
_cell.angle_alpha   90.00
_cell.angle_beta   90.00
_cell.angle_gamma   90.00
#
_symmetry.space_group_name_H-M   'P 1'
#
loop_
_entity.id
_entity.type
_entity.pdbx_description
1 polymer ?
#
loop_
_entity_poly.entity_id
_entity_poly.type
_entity_poly.pdbx_seq_one_letter_code
_entity_poly.pdbx_strand_id
1 'polypeptide(L)'
;MHRPIVVRILRTMLLLILGMPLLACGPSGPRSVYPPPDILRMADDQRHEFIQLFLQGRWCEAQSMFERSRESYLMQDDFCAAAQNELIAWKLKQYLDITAGEHLHAARELVHTGLECPELHLPGDWLEPQPPAFSARDENYRQLMVQRNFSALANQLRNEPDPLYASVYGRKAALTALVDLNMEQARSLIMQTRDLDARQGWIVFLIEDWNIIHSLNLPHQNQQEILHRIERLQNLIQPCRF
;
A
#
# COMPACT_ATOMS: atom_id res chain seq x y z
N MET A 1 -20.37 -44.46 -42.68
CA MET A 1 -19.51 -43.35 -43.13
C MET A 1 -19.32 -42.32 -42.00
N HIS A 2 -18.37 -42.49 -41.06
CA HIS A 2 -18.13 -41.52 -39.96
C HIS A 2 -16.64 -41.27 -39.65
N ARG A 3 -15.71 -41.69 -40.52
CA ARG A 3 -14.27 -41.59 -40.27
C ARG A 3 -13.58 -40.22 -40.43
N PRO A 4 -14.12 -39.17 -41.12
CA PRO A 4 -13.32 -37.96 -41.36
C PRO A 4 -13.28 -36.95 -40.19
N ILE A 5 -14.22 -37.02 -39.24
CA ILE A 5 -14.33 -36.03 -38.15
C ILE A 5 -13.36 -36.34 -37.01
N VAL A 6 -13.25 -37.62 -36.64
CA VAL A 6 -12.37 -38.07 -35.54
C VAL A 6 -10.90 -37.77 -35.86
N VAL A 7 -10.50 -37.93 -37.13
CA VAL A 7 -9.12 -37.67 -37.58
C VAL A 7 -8.77 -36.18 -37.51
N ARG A 8 -9.73 -35.27 -37.76
CA ARG A 8 -9.50 -33.83 -37.64
C ARG A 8 -9.32 -33.39 -36.19
N ILE A 9 -10.17 -33.88 -35.27
CA ILE A 9 -10.11 -33.54 -33.85
C ILE A 9 -8.79 -34.04 -33.22
N LEU A 10 -8.38 -35.26 -33.56
CA LEU A 10 -7.13 -35.85 -33.05
C LEU A 10 -5.91 -35.06 -33.54
N ARG A 11 -5.93 -34.57 -34.79
CA ARG A 11 -4.84 -33.79 -35.38
C ARG A 11 -4.74 -32.38 -34.79
N THR A 12 -5.88 -31.74 -34.48
CA THR A 12 -5.89 -30.45 -33.78
C THR A 12 -5.46 -30.55 -32.33
N MET A 13 -5.85 -31.61 -31.59
CA MET A 13 -5.36 -31.82 -30.23
C MET A 13 -3.87 -32.12 -30.19
N LEU A 14 -3.35 -32.91 -31.15
CA LEU A 14 -1.92 -33.20 -31.22
C LEU A 14 -1.10 -31.93 -31.48
N LEU A 15 -1.57 -31.02 -32.35
CA LEU A 15 -0.91 -29.74 -32.61
C LEU A 15 -0.93 -28.80 -31.40
N LEU A 16 -2.01 -28.80 -30.61
CA LEU A 16 -2.12 -28.00 -29.38
C LEU A 16 -1.20 -28.52 -28.27
N ILE A 17 -1.08 -29.84 -28.12
CA ILE A 17 -0.21 -30.48 -27.12
C ILE A 17 1.27 -30.32 -27.50
N LEU A 18 1.60 -30.39 -28.79
CA LEU A 18 2.99 -30.20 -29.26
C LEU A 18 3.45 -28.73 -29.21
N GLY A 19 2.54 -27.77 -29.17
CA GLY A 19 2.84 -26.33 -29.07
C GLY A 19 3.10 -25.81 -27.65
N MET A 20 2.55 -26.47 -26.62
CA MET A 20 2.72 -26.04 -25.23
C MET A 20 4.15 -26.09 -24.64
N PRO A 21 5.07 -27.01 -25.01
CA PRO A 21 6.40 -27.03 -24.43
C PRO A 21 7.33 -25.90 -24.92
N LEU A 22 6.95 -25.14 -25.96
CA LEU A 22 7.79 -24.06 -26.50
C LEU A 22 7.64 -22.72 -25.77
N LEU A 23 6.67 -22.58 -24.86
CA LEU A 23 6.47 -21.37 -24.06
C LEU A 23 7.28 -21.36 -22.74
N ALA A 24 8.01 -22.43 -22.43
CA ALA A 24 8.78 -22.55 -21.19
C ALA A 24 10.27 -22.18 -21.32
N CYS A 25 10.75 -21.80 -22.51
CA CYS A 25 12.12 -21.34 -22.72
C CYS A 25 12.16 -19.84 -22.96
N GLY A 26 12.03 -19.06 -21.88
CA GLY A 26 12.50 -17.67 -21.89
C GLY A 26 14.03 -17.65 -22.03
N PRO A 27 14.63 -16.68 -22.74
CA PRO A 27 16.07 -16.60 -22.86
C PRO A 27 16.66 -16.35 -21.47
N SER A 28 17.26 -17.38 -20.87
CA SER A 28 18.20 -17.20 -19.76
C SER A 28 19.41 -16.48 -20.33
N GLY A 29 19.36 -15.15 -20.31
CA GLY A 29 20.47 -14.28 -20.68
C GLY A 29 21.75 -14.70 -19.93
N PRO A 30 22.94 -14.38 -20.48
CA PRO A 30 24.20 -14.75 -19.87
C PRO A 30 24.23 -14.25 -18.42
N ARG A 31 24.27 -15.18 -17.46
CA ARG A 31 24.48 -14.85 -16.05
C ARG A 31 25.85 -14.18 -15.96
N SER A 32 25.89 -12.95 -15.45
CA SER A 32 27.14 -12.25 -15.16
C SER A 32 28.04 -13.17 -14.34
N VAL A 33 29.33 -13.23 -14.68
CA VAL A 33 30.35 -13.96 -13.89
C VAL A 33 30.44 -13.38 -12.48
N TYR A 34 30.05 -12.10 -12.32
CA TYR A 34 29.94 -11.40 -11.05
C TYR A 34 28.52 -10.82 -10.95
N PRO A 35 27.53 -11.61 -10.51
CA PRO A 35 26.19 -11.07 -10.27
C PRO A 35 26.26 -10.05 -9.13
N PRO A 36 25.40 -9.00 -9.14
CA PRO A 36 25.30 -8.12 -7.99
C PRO A 36 24.94 -8.93 -6.74
N PRO A 37 25.39 -8.52 -5.54
CA PRO A 37 25.00 -9.16 -4.29
C PRO A 37 23.48 -9.25 -4.17
N ASP A 38 22.96 -10.41 -3.74
CA ASP A 38 21.52 -10.63 -3.61
C ASP A 38 20.85 -9.60 -2.69
N ILE A 39 21.57 -9.07 -1.69
CA ILE A 39 21.08 -8.02 -0.79
C ILE A 39 20.59 -6.77 -1.53
N LEU A 40 21.24 -6.39 -2.63
CA LEU A 40 20.82 -5.23 -3.43
C LEU A 40 19.48 -5.48 -4.12
N ARG A 41 19.23 -6.73 -4.53
CA ARG A 41 18.00 -7.12 -5.22
C ARG A 41 16.79 -7.20 -4.28
N MET A 42 17.01 -7.17 -2.96
CA MET A 42 15.96 -7.31 -1.95
C MET A 42 15.42 -5.96 -1.46
N ALA A 43 15.90 -4.82 -1.96
CA ALA A 43 15.53 -3.50 -1.44
C ALA A 43 14.01 -3.23 -1.52
N ASP A 44 13.36 -3.62 -2.62
CA ASP A 44 11.91 -3.49 -2.79
C ASP A 44 11.13 -4.40 -1.84
N ASP A 45 11.56 -5.66 -1.72
CA ASP A 45 10.94 -6.64 -0.81
C ASP A 45 11.07 -6.20 0.65
N GLN A 46 12.25 -5.71 1.04
CA GLN A 46 12.51 -5.16 2.37
C GLN A 46 11.66 -3.91 2.64
N ARG A 47 11.47 -3.03 1.65
CA ARG A 47 10.57 -1.88 1.77
C ARG A 47 9.11 -2.34 1.96
N HIS A 48 8.69 -3.35 1.22
CA HIS A 48 7.35 -3.92 1.38
C HIS A 48 7.16 -4.54 2.77
N GLU A 49 8.15 -5.32 3.22
CA GLU A 49 8.14 -5.93 4.54
C GLU A 49 8.17 -4.89 5.67
N PHE A 50 8.93 -3.81 5.50
CA PHE A 50 8.89 -2.65 6.40
C PHE A 50 7.45 -2.13 6.58
N ILE A 51 6.72 -1.87 5.49
CA ILE A 51 5.34 -1.38 5.55
C ILE A 51 4.46 -2.37 6.30
N GLN A 52 4.54 -3.67 5.98
CA GLN A 52 3.73 -4.70 6.63
C GLN A 52 4.01 -4.79 8.13
N LEU A 53 5.28 -4.88 8.52
CA LEU A 53 5.69 -4.96 9.92
C LEU A 53 5.29 -3.70 10.69
N PHE A 54 5.41 -2.52 10.07
CA PHE A 54 4.99 -1.27 10.68
C PHE A 54 3.49 -1.28 10.97
N LEU A 55 2.68 -1.64 9.98
CA LEU A 55 1.22 -1.71 10.11
C LEU A 55 0.77 -2.77 11.12
N GLN A 56 1.52 -3.87 11.26
CA GLN A 56 1.30 -4.90 12.27
C GLN A 56 1.74 -4.51 13.68
N GLY A 57 2.35 -3.33 13.88
CA GLY A 57 2.86 -2.88 15.17
C GLY A 57 4.22 -3.47 15.57
N ARG A 58 4.91 -4.20 14.68
CA ARG A 58 6.24 -4.79 14.92
C ARG A 58 7.35 -3.80 14.58
N TRP A 59 7.39 -2.67 15.27
CA TRP A 59 8.14 -1.50 14.82
C TRP A 59 9.66 -1.67 14.78
N CYS A 60 10.25 -2.54 15.61
CA CYS A 60 11.70 -2.78 15.52
C CYS A 60 12.13 -3.61 14.35
N GLU A 61 11.31 -4.60 14.01
CA GLU A 61 11.55 -5.38 12.82
C GLU A 61 11.32 -4.51 11.58
N ALA A 62 10.26 -3.68 11.61
CA ALA A 62 10.00 -2.67 10.59
C ALA A 62 11.19 -1.71 10.42
N GLN A 63 11.74 -1.17 11.51
CA GLN A 63 12.90 -0.27 11.47
C GLN A 63 14.12 -0.96 10.84
N SER A 64 14.40 -2.22 11.19
CA SER A 64 15.50 -2.96 10.59
C SER A 64 15.32 -3.12 9.07
N MET A 65 14.10 -3.43 8.60
CA MET A 65 13.80 -3.56 7.17
C MET A 65 13.86 -2.22 6.43
N PHE A 66 13.43 -1.13 7.09
CA PHE A 66 13.56 0.22 6.57
C PHE A 66 15.02 0.62 6.38
N GLU A 67 15.87 0.40 7.38
CA GLU A 67 17.30 0.74 7.32
C GLU A 67 18.02 -0.05 6.23
N ARG A 68 17.76 -1.36 6.14
CA ARG A 68 18.34 -2.25 5.11
C ARG A 68 17.92 -1.87 3.70
N SER A 69 16.63 -1.59 3.49
CA SER A 69 16.13 -1.18 2.17
C SER A 69 16.73 0.16 1.76
N ARG A 70 16.77 1.14 2.68
CA ARG A 70 17.41 2.43 2.44
C ARG A 70 18.88 2.29 2.08
N GLU A 71 19.66 1.54 2.87
CA GLU A 71 21.08 1.30 2.62
C GLU A 71 21.29 0.63 1.26
N SER A 72 20.45 -0.34 0.91
CA SER A 72 20.52 -1.05 -0.37
C SER A 72 20.25 -0.13 -1.56
N TYR A 73 19.29 0.80 -1.48
CA TYR A 73 19.07 1.79 -2.53
C TYR A 73 20.25 2.75 -2.67
N LEU A 74 20.83 3.21 -1.56
CA LEU A 74 22.01 4.08 -1.57
C LEU A 74 23.23 3.38 -2.20
N MET A 75 23.44 2.09 -1.90
CA MET A 75 24.51 1.29 -2.53
C MET A 75 24.30 1.07 -4.03
N GLN A 76 23.06 1.24 -4.52
CA GLN A 76 22.70 1.14 -5.94
C GLN A 76 22.72 2.48 -6.67
N ASP A 77 23.08 3.58 -5.98
CA ASP A 77 22.98 4.95 -6.51
C ASP A 77 21.53 5.36 -6.84
N ASP A 78 20.53 4.69 -6.23
CA ASP A 78 19.10 4.97 -6.42
C ASP A 78 18.57 5.91 -5.32
N PHE A 79 18.97 7.17 -5.41
CA PHE A 79 18.55 8.21 -4.45
C PHE A 79 17.04 8.46 -4.48
N CYS A 80 16.37 8.27 -5.62
CA CYS A 80 14.92 8.45 -5.73
C CYS A 80 14.16 7.37 -4.95
N ALA A 81 14.57 6.10 -5.05
CA ALA A 81 13.96 5.04 -4.26
C ALA A 81 14.27 5.17 -2.75
N ALA A 82 15.48 5.60 -2.39
CA ALA A 82 15.84 5.92 -1.01
C ALA A 82 14.96 7.06 -0.45
N ALA A 83 14.77 8.14 -1.21
CA ALA A 83 13.90 9.25 -0.84
C ALA A 83 12.42 8.83 -0.71
N GLN A 84 11.94 7.98 -1.61
CA GLN A 84 10.60 7.39 -1.52
C GLN A 84 10.45 6.54 -0.25
N ASN A 85 11.48 5.79 0.16
CA ASN A 85 11.46 5.01 1.39
C ASN A 85 11.33 5.91 2.63
N GLU A 86 12.10 6.99 2.69
CA GLU A 86 12.00 8.03 3.74
C GLU A 86 10.61 8.68 3.74
N LEU A 87 10.05 9.02 2.57
CA LEU A 87 8.71 9.59 2.46
C LEU A 87 7.63 8.61 2.95
N ILE A 88 7.76 7.32 2.65
CA ILE A 88 6.84 6.28 3.16
C ILE A 88 6.92 6.21 4.69
N ALA A 89 8.12 6.19 5.26
CA ALA A 89 8.30 6.17 6.71
C ALA A 89 7.65 7.39 7.39
N TRP A 90 7.83 8.58 6.83
CA TRP A 90 7.13 9.78 7.27
C TRP A 90 5.61 9.62 7.21
N LYS A 91 5.06 9.22 6.05
CA LYS A 91 3.61 9.02 5.84
C LYS A 91 3.00 8.01 6.82
N LEU A 92 3.69 6.89 7.06
CA LEU A 92 3.24 5.87 7.99
C LEU A 92 3.18 6.38 9.44
N LYS A 93 4.17 7.18 9.86
CA LYS A 93 4.18 7.80 11.20
C LYS A 93 3.09 8.87 11.38
N GLN A 94 2.66 9.53 10.30
CA GLN A 94 1.54 10.49 10.36
C GLN A 94 0.21 9.84 10.76
N TYR A 95 -0.01 8.55 10.47
CA TYR A 95 -1.22 7.83 10.91
C TYR A 95 -1.32 7.66 12.44
N LEU A 96 -0.25 7.96 13.17
CA LEU A 96 -0.15 7.81 14.61
C LEU A 96 0.09 9.15 15.31
N ASP A 97 -0.06 10.26 14.59
CA ASP A 97 0.29 11.61 15.05
C ASP A 97 1.74 11.72 15.57
N ILE A 98 2.65 10.86 15.08
CA ILE A 98 4.06 10.89 15.44
C ILE A 98 4.77 11.91 14.54
N THR A 99 5.33 12.94 15.17
CA THR A 99 6.22 13.89 14.48
C THR A 99 7.47 13.16 14.00
N ALA A 100 7.68 13.19 12.69
CA ALA A 100 8.71 12.42 11.99
C ALA A 100 9.44 13.29 10.96
N GLY A 101 9.67 14.56 11.31
CA GLY A 101 10.18 15.59 10.39
C GLY A 101 11.56 15.24 9.81
N GLU A 102 12.35 14.43 10.53
CA GLU A 102 13.64 13.91 10.11
C GLU A 102 13.54 13.08 8.82
N HIS A 103 12.53 12.23 8.69
CA HIS A 103 12.32 11.41 7.49
C HIS A 103 11.93 12.27 6.29
N LEU A 104 11.06 13.26 6.49
CA LEU A 104 10.69 14.19 5.41
C LEU A 104 11.88 15.07 4.99
N HIS A 105 12.73 15.48 5.94
CA HIS A 105 13.96 16.20 5.62
C HIS A 105 14.94 15.35 4.83
N ALA A 106 15.20 14.11 5.28
CA ALA A 106 16.07 13.16 4.58
C ALA A 106 15.56 12.87 3.15
N ALA A 107 14.25 12.71 2.96
CA ALA A 107 13.66 12.56 1.63
C ALA A 107 13.99 13.74 0.70
N ARG A 108 13.93 15.00 1.20
CA ARG A 108 14.31 16.19 0.43
C ARG A 108 15.79 16.19 0.09
N GLU A 109 16.66 15.91 1.05
CA GLU A 109 18.11 15.86 0.81
C GLU A 109 18.48 14.83 -0.27
N LEU A 110 17.86 13.65 -0.23
CA LEU A 110 18.09 12.58 -1.19
C LEU A 110 17.60 12.96 -2.60
N VAL A 111 16.42 13.58 -2.73
CA VAL A 111 15.93 14.09 -4.03
C VAL A 111 16.88 15.11 -4.64
N HIS A 112 17.49 15.97 -3.83
CA HIS A 112 18.48 16.95 -4.30
C HIS A 112 19.86 16.36 -4.61
N THR A 113 20.12 15.13 -4.18
CA THR A 113 21.40 14.43 -4.43
C THR A 113 21.37 13.63 -5.75
N GLY A 114 20.18 13.17 -6.18
CA GLY A 114 20.01 12.38 -7.41
C GLY A 114 19.80 13.20 -8.69
N LEU A 115 19.86 12.52 -9.83
CA LEU A 115 19.22 12.99 -11.07
C LEU A 115 17.71 13.06 -10.81
N GLU A 116 17.05 14.12 -11.28
CA GLU A 116 15.64 14.48 -11.03
C GLU A 116 14.73 13.27 -10.70
N CYS A 117 13.95 13.36 -9.61
CA CYS A 117 12.96 12.34 -9.21
C CYS A 117 11.54 12.78 -9.59
N PRO A 118 11.14 12.76 -10.88
CA PRO A 118 9.88 13.38 -11.35
C PRO A 118 8.63 12.73 -10.78
N GLU A 119 8.71 11.48 -10.34
CA GLU A 119 7.57 10.74 -9.78
C GLU A 119 7.35 11.08 -8.29
N LEU A 120 8.37 11.63 -7.61
CA LEU A 120 8.34 11.85 -6.17
C LEU A 120 7.87 13.26 -5.81
N HIS A 121 6.66 13.33 -5.25
CA HIS A 121 6.05 14.59 -4.83
C HIS A 121 6.21 14.76 -3.31
N LEU A 122 7.04 15.70 -2.89
CA LEU A 122 7.28 16.01 -1.49
C LEU A 122 6.33 17.11 -0.98
N PRO A 123 5.75 16.97 0.22
CA PRO A 123 4.96 18.02 0.84
C PRO A 123 5.75 19.34 0.96
N GLY A 124 5.17 20.44 0.46
CA GLY A 124 5.73 21.79 0.62
C GLY A 124 6.59 22.31 -0.52
N ASP A 125 6.93 21.50 -1.54
CA ASP A 125 7.79 21.90 -2.67
C ASP A 125 7.03 22.62 -3.81
N TRP A 126 5.89 23.26 -3.52
CA TRP A 126 5.07 23.95 -4.53
C TRP A 126 5.68 25.30 -4.92
N LEU A 127 6.71 25.29 -5.77
CA LEU A 127 7.16 26.50 -6.47
C LEU A 127 6.21 26.88 -7.61
N GLU A 128 5.46 25.92 -8.18
CA GLU A 128 4.25 26.15 -9.00
C GLU A 128 3.28 24.96 -8.82
N PRO A 129 1.95 25.16 -8.87
CA PRO A 129 0.97 24.10 -8.71
C PRO A 129 0.86 23.27 -10.00
N GLN A 130 1.80 22.36 -10.22
CA GLN A 130 1.56 21.22 -11.11
C GLN A 130 0.66 20.25 -10.33
N PRO A 131 -0.61 20.00 -10.72
CA PRO A 131 -1.39 18.98 -10.03
C PRO A 131 -0.57 17.67 -10.04
N PRO A 132 -0.50 16.93 -8.92
CA PRO A 132 0.23 15.66 -8.90
C PRO A 132 -0.20 14.84 -10.10
N ALA A 133 0.75 14.25 -10.82
CA ALA A 133 0.43 13.23 -11.81
C ALA A 133 -0.11 12.01 -11.05
N PHE A 134 -1.40 12.05 -10.70
CA PHE A 134 -2.09 10.94 -10.08
C PHE A 134 -2.09 9.76 -11.05
N SER A 135 -1.88 8.56 -10.55
CA SER A 135 -2.11 7.38 -11.37
C SER A 135 -3.57 7.37 -11.84
N ALA A 136 -3.85 6.75 -12.99
CA ALA A 136 -5.23 6.58 -13.44
C ALA A 136 -6.11 5.88 -12.39
N ARG A 137 -5.51 5.02 -11.55
CA ARG A 137 -6.17 4.37 -10.43
C ARG A 137 -6.55 5.38 -9.34
N ASP A 138 -5.61 6.22 -8.90
CA ASP A 138 -5.84 7.27 -7.90
C ASP A 138 -6.93 8.24 -8.35
N GLU A 139 -6.86 8.67 -9.62
CA GLU A 139 -7.81 9.60 -10.19
C GLU A 139 -9.23 9.05 -10.20
N ASN A 140 -9.41 7.77 -10.54
CA ASN A 140 -10.72 7.13 -10.54
C ASN A 140 -11.38 7.13 -9.14
N TYR A 141 -10.64 6.74 -8.10
CA TYR A 141 -11.18 6.78 -6.73
C TYR A 141 -11.47 8.22 -6.28
N ARG A 142 -10.60 9.17 -6.64
CA ARG A 142 -10.81 10.59 -6.36
C ARG A 142 -12.10 11.10 -6.99
N GLN A 143 -12.34 10.77 -8.26
CA GLN A 143 -13.55 11.17 -8.97
C GLN A 143 -14.81 10.60 -8.30
N LEU A 144 -14.80 9.34 -7.89
CA LEU A 144 -15.93 8.75 -7.16
C LEU A 144 -16.21 9.44 -5.82
N MET A 145 -15.16 9.84 -5.09
CA MET A 145 -15.31 10.62 -3.86
C MET A 145 -15.89 12.01 -4.13
N VAL A 146 -15.37 12.72 -5.14
CA VAL A 146 -15.86 14.06 -5.55
C VAL A 146 -17.31 14.02 -6.02
N GLN A 147 -17.69 12.98 -6.76
CA GLN A 147 -19.05 12.76 -7.25
C GLN A 147 -20.00 12.23 -6.15
N ARG A 148 -19.49 11.98 -4.93
CA ARG A 148 -20.23 11.42 -3.80
C ARG A 148 -20.89 10.07 -4.09
N ASN A 149 -20.34 9.31 -5.03
CA ASN A 149 -20.85 8.00 -5.42
C ASN A 149 -20.28 6.90 -4.50
N PHE A 150 -20.59 7.01 -3.20
CA PHE A 150 -20.03 6.14 -2.17
C PHE A 150 -20.40 4.67 -2.35
N SER A 151 -21.56 4.36 -2.94
CA SER A 151 -21.96 2.99 -3.23
C SER A 151 -21.11 2.35 -4.34
N ALA A 152 -20.85 3.07 -5.44
CA ALA A 152 -19.94 2.59 -6.48
C ALA A 152 -18.50 2.46 -5.95
N LEU A 153 -18.07 3.43 -5.15
CA LEU A 153 -16.77 3.42 -4.50
C LEU A 153 -16.61 2.19 -3.58
N ALA A 154 -17.59 1.90 -2.73
CA ALA A 154 -17.57 0.73 -1.84
C ALA A 154 -17.43 -0.58 -2.63
N ASN A 155 -18.17 -0.71 -3.74
CA ASN A 155 -18.07 -1.85 -4.66
C ASN A 155 -16.67 -1.96 -5.27
N GLN A 156 -16.11 -0.84 -5.73
CA GLN A 156 -14.78 -0.84 -6.32
C GLN A 156 -13.71 -1.25 -5.30
N LEU A 157 -13.77 -0.72 -4.09
CA LEU A 157 -12.83 -1.09 -3.01
C LEU A 157 -12.90 -2.57 -2.63
N ARG A 158 -14.07 -3.21 -2.70
CA ARG A 158 -14.19 -4.67 -2.46
C ARG A 158 -13.49 -5.51 -3.51
N ASN A 159 -13.38 -4.98 -4.73
CA ASN A 159 -12.79 -5.67 -5.88
C ASN A 159 -11.34 -5.21 -6.14
N GLU A 160 -10.79 -4.32 -5.32
CA GLU A 160 -9.42 -3.84 -5.47
C GLU A 160 -8.44 -4.99 -5.15
N PRO A 161 -7.54 -5.35 -6.10
CA PRO A 161 -6.58 -6.43 -5.89
C PRO A 161 -5.53 -6.10 -4.82
N ASP A 162 -5.20 -4.82 -4.64
CA ASP A 162 -4.26 -4.39 -3.61
C ASP A 162 -5.01 -4.07 -2.30
N PRO A 163 -4.89 -4.92 -1.26
CA PRO A 163 -5.60 -4.69 0.00
C PRO A 163 -5.12 -3.42 0.72
N LEU A 164 -3.85 -3.03 0.56
CA LEU A 164 -3.32 -1.81 1.20
C LEU A 164 -3.96 -0.59 0.55
N TYR A 165 -4.05 -0.62 -0.78
CA TYR A 165 -4.71 0.43 -1.55
C TYR A 165 -6.21 0.54 -1.18
N ALA A 166 -6.91 -0.60 -1.10
CA ALA A 166 -8.31 -0.66 -0.71
C ALA A 166 -8.53 -0.11 0.71
N SER A 167 -7.63 -0.42 1.64
CA SER A 167 -7.69 0.06 3.02
C SER A 167 -7.53 1.58 3.09
N VAL A 168 -6.46 2.11 2.47
CA VAL A 168 -6.16 3.56 2.48
C VAL A 168 -7.31 4.35 1.84
N TYR A 169 -7.81 3.91 0.68
CA TYR A 169 -8.90 4.62 0.02
C TYR A 169 -10.27 4.42 0.68
N GLY A 170 -10.49 3.28 1.34
CA GLY A 170 -11.67 3.05 2.17
C GLY A 170 -11.78 4.05 3.31
N ARG A 171 -10.69 4.28 4.04
CA ARG A 171 -10.62 5.31 5.08
C ARG A 171 -10.80 6.73 4.54
N LYS A 172 -10.11 7.09 3.44
CA LYS A 172 -10.29 8.40 2.78
C LYS A 172 -11.74 8.64 2.37
N ALA A 173 -12.41 7.63 1.82
CA ALA A 173 -13.80 7.72 1.43
C ALA A 173 -14.74 7.82 2.63
N ALA A 174 -14.48 7.06 3.70
CA ALA A 174 -15.25 7.16 4.95
C ALA A 174 -15.16 8.57 5.56
N LEU A 175 -13.95 9.15 5.61
CA LEU A 175 -13.72 10.51 6.08
C LEU A 175 -14.41 11.55 5.17
N THR A 176 -14.39 11.34 3.85
CA THR A 176 -15.08 12.23 2.91
C THR A 176 -16.60 12.17 3.10
N ALA A 177 -17.17 10.97 3.26
CA ALA A 177 -18.58 10.78 3.57
C ALA A 177 -18.96 11.43 4.91
N LEU A 178 -18.07 11.38 5.91
CA LEU A 178 -18.26 12.04 7.20
C LEU A 178 -18.29 13.57 7.08
N VAL A 179 -17.36 14.15 6.32
CA VAL A 179 -17.34 15.61 6.01
C VAL A 179 -18.61 16.03 5.27
N ASP A 180 -19.11 15.18 4.38
CA ASP A 180 -20.38 15.39 3.67
C ASP A 180 -21.63 15.09 4.52
N LEU A 181 -21.47 14.81 5.82
CA LEU A 181 -22.54 14.47 6.77
C LEU A 181 -23.35 13.22 6.40
N ASN A 182 -22.81 12.37 5.52
CA ASN A 182 -23.41 11.09 5.14
C ASN A 182 -22.97 9.98 6.11
N MET A 183 -23.52 10.01 7.32
CA MET A 183 -23.13 9.14 8.44
C MET A 183 -23.30 7.65 8.13
N GLU A 184 -24.31 7.27 7.35
CA GLU A 184 -24.57 5.89 6.97
C GLU A 184 -23.46 5.36 6.05
N GLN A 185 -23.10 6.11 5.00
CA GLN A 185 -22.03 5.73 4.08
C GLN A 185 -20.66 5.77 4.78
N ALA A 186 -20.39 6.78 5.62
CA ALA A 186 -19.18 6.84 6.43
C ALA A 186 -19.02 5.58 7.29
N ARG A 187 -20.09 5.18 8.00
CA ARG A 187 -20.11 3.96 8.81
C ARG A 187 -19.91 2.70 7.97
N SER A 188 -20.60 2.58 6.83
CA SER A 188 -20.47 1.41 5.96
C SER A 188 -19.05 1.25 5.43
N LEU A 189 -18.45 2.34 4.94
CA LEU A 189 -17.10 2.35 4.37
C LEU A 189 -16.04 2.04 5.43
N ILE A 190 -16.14 2.65 6.62
CA ILE A 190 -15.15 2.39 7.68
C ILE A 190 -15.27 0.97 8.23
N MET A 191 -16.47 0.42 8.36
CA MET A 191 -16.65 -0.97 8.82
C MET A 191 -16.09 -1.98 7.81
N GLN A 192 -16.33 -1.75 6.51
CA GLN A 192 -15.73 -2.55 5.44
C GLN A 192 -14.19 -2.49 5.47
N THR A 193 -13.63 -1.30 5.67
CA THR A 193 -12.18 -1.07 5.78
C THR A 193 -11.61 -1.80 6.99
N ARG A 194 -12.25 -1.66 8.15
CA ARG A 194 -11.87 -2.33 9.40
C ARG A 194 -11.93 -3.85 9.31
N ASP A 195 -12.88 -4.40 8.56
CA ASP A 195 -12.94 -5.84 8.28
C ASP A 195 -11.77 -6.31 7.40
N LEU A 196 -11.36 -5.50 6.42
CA LEU A 196 -10.18 -5.77 5.60
C LEU A 196 -8.91 -5.74 6.45
N ASP A 197 -8.70 -4.68 7.22
CA ASP A 197 -7.50 -4.47 8.02
C ASP A 197 -7.35 -5.53 9.12
N ALA A 198 -8.48 -5.98 9.68
CA ALA A 198 -8.50 -7.08 10.65
C ALA A 198 -8.01 -8.40 10.06
N ARG A 199 -8.32 -8.69 8.79
CA ARG A 199 -7.82 -9.91 8.11
C ARG A 199 -6.32 -9.85 7.83
N GLN A 200 -5.78 -8.65 7.65
CA GLN A 200 -4.35 -8.45 7.41
C GLN A 200 -3.54 -8.34 8.72
N GLY A 201 -4.22 -8.14 9.85
CA GLY A 201 -3.55 -7.89 11.13
C GLY A 201 -2.90 -6.50 11.22
N TRP A 202 -3.42 -5.51 10.49
CA TRP A 202 -2.88 -4.15 10.47
C TRP A 202 -3.35 -3.33 11.67
N ILE A 203 -2.73 -3.58 12.82
CA ILE A 203 -3.02 -2.95 14.10
C ILE A 203 -3.05 -1.42 14.02
N VAL A 204 -2.08 -0.79 13.35
CA VAL A 204 -2.00 0.67 13.21
C VAL A 204 -3.25 1.22 12.53
N PHE A 205 -3.72 0.57 11.48
CA PHE A 205 -4.92 0.98 10.77
C PHE A 205 -6.20 0.65 11.53
N LEU A 206 -6.24 -0.47 12.25
CA LEU A 206 -7.37 -0.78 13.12
C LEU A 206 -7.58 0.26 14.21
N ILE A 207 -6.51 0.78 14.81
CA ILE A 207 -6.58 1.88 15.77
C ILE A 207 -7.24 3.09 15.13
N GLU A 208 -6.79 3.47 13.93
CA GLU A 208 -7.34 4.60 13.19
C GLU A 208 -8.81 4.39 12.81
N ASP A 209 -9.18 3.19 12.34
CA ASP A 209 -10.57 2.86 12.03
C ASP A 209 -11.47 2.99 13.25
N TRP A 210 -11.02 2.51 14.42
CA TRP A 210 -11.76 2.65 15.67
C TRP A 210 -11.86 4.10 16.14
N ASN A 211 -10.84 4.93 15.94
CA ASN A 211 -10.91 6.37 16.20
C ASN A 211 -11.99 7.03 15.33
N ILE A 212 -12.03 6.71 14.04
CA ILE A 212 -13.06 7.21 13.13
C ILE A 212 -14.44 6.72 13.57
N ILE A 213 -14.60 5.43 13.89
CA ILE A 213 -15.88 4.87 14.38
C ILE A 213 -16.32 5.56 15.68
N HIS A 214 -15.39 5.85 16.60
CA HIS A 214 -15.66 6.58 17.84
C HIS A 214 -16.24 7.98 17.56
N SER A 215 -15.75 8.67 16.51
CA SER A 215 -16.25 9.99 16.09
C SER A 215 -17.67 9.98 15.50
N LEU A 216 -18.23 8.82 15.12
CA LEU A 216 -19.54 8.70 14.47
C LEU A 216 -20.76 8.86 15.40
N ASN A 217 -20.66 9.60 16.51
CA ASN A 217 -21.76 9.88 17.47
C ASN A 217 -22.56 8.63 17.90
N LEU A 218 -21.86 7.58 18.34
CA LEU A 218 -22.46 6.35 18.86
C LEU A 218 -22.98 6.51 20.30
N PRO A 219 -23.91 5.64 20.76
CA PRO A 219 -24.35 5.61 22.17
C PRO A 219 -23.17 5.53 23.15
N HIS A 220 -23.28 6.16 24.33
CA HIS A 220 -22.20 6.23 25.32
C HIS A 220 -21.61 4.87 25.72
N GLN A 221 -22.43 3.82 25.81
CA GLN A 221 -21.95 2.47 26.14
C GLN A 221 -21.03 1.90 25.05
N ASN A 222 -21.28 2.23 23.78
CA ASN A 222 -20.43 1.80 22.66
C ASN A 222 -19.11 2.59 22.62
N GLN A 223 -19.09 3.84 23.12
CA GLN A 223 -17.89 4.66 23.15
C GLN A 223 -16.81 4.08 24.07
N GLN A 224 -17.19 3.65 25.28
CA GLN A 224 -16.25 3.04 26.24
C GLN A 224 -15.65 1.74 25.70
N GLU A 225 -16.45 0.89 25.06
CA GLU A 225 -15.97 -0.34 24.44
C GLU A 225 -14.97 -0.08 23.30
N ILE A 226 -15.20 0.97 22.50
CA ILE A 226 -14.29 1.36 21.43
C ILE A 226 -12.96 1.86 22.00
N LEU A 227 -12.99 2.71 23.02
CA LEU A 227 -11.77 3.20 23.68
C LEU A 227 -10.95 2.05 24.28
N HIS A 228 -11.61 1.10 24.93
CA HIS A 228 -10.95 -0.10 25.47
C HIS A 228 -10.32 -0.96 24.36
N ARG A 229 -10.97 -1.07 23.18
CA ARG A 229 -10.39 -1.76 22.02
C ARG A 229 -9.16 -1.02 21.50
N ILE A 230 -9.21 0.30 21.38
CA ILE A 230 -8.08 1.13 20.96
C ILE A 230 -6.90 0.92 21.91
N GLU A 231 -7.12 1.00 23.22
CA GLU A 231 -6.08 0.78 24.23
C GLU A 231 -5.45 -0.61 24.10
N ARG A 232 -6.26 -1.65 23.92
CA ARG A 232 -5.76 -3.02 23.70
C ARG A 232 -4.90 -3.14 22.44
N LEU A 233 -5.31 -2.51 21.35
CA LEU A 233 -4.55 -2.53 20.09
C LEU A 233 -3.24 -1.75 20.23
N GLN A 234 -3.26 -0.60 20.91
CA GLN A 234 -2.06 0.19 21.20
C GLN A 234 -1.04 -0.62 22.02
N ASN A 235 -1.50 -1.42 22.98
CA ASN A 235 -0.64 -2.30 23.78
C ASN A 235 0.00 -3.46 22.98
N LEU A 236 -0.46 -3.74 21.76
CA LEU A 236 0.17 -4.73 20.88
C LEU A 236 1.31 -4.13 20.05
N ILE A 237 1.43 -2.81 20.01
CA ILE A 237 2.53 -2.14 19.32
C ILE A 237 3.82 -2.35 20.13
N GLN A 238 4.88 -2.76 19.44
CA GLN A 238 6.19 -3.03 20.00
C GLN A 238 7.18 -1.96 19.52
N PRO A 239 7.23 -0.80 20.22
CA PRO A 239 8.17 0.26 19.88
C PRO A 239 9.61 -0.16 20.18
N CYS A 240 10.55 0.49 19.53
CA CYS A 240 11.96 0.29 19.85
C CYS A 240 12.35 1.02 21.11
N ARG A 241 12.93 0.23 22.02
CA ARG A 241 13.59 0.75 23.19
C ARG A 241 14.98 1.20 22.75
N PHE A 242 15.19 2.51 22.75
CA PHE A 242 16.51 3.11 22.69
C PHE A 242 17.24 2.90 24.03
#